data_AF-A0A8S3F187-F1
#
_entry.id   AF-A0A8S3F187-F1
#
_cell.length_a   1.000
_cell.length_b   1.000
_cell.length_c   1.000
_cell.angle_alpha   90.00
_cell.angle_beta   90.00
_cell.angle_gamma   90.00
#
_symmetry.space_group_name_H-M   'P 1'
#
loop_
_entity.id
_entity.type
_entity.pdbx_description
1 polymer ?
#
loop_
_entity_poly.entity_id
_entity_poly.type
_entity_poly.pdbx_seq_one_letter_code
_entity_poly.pdbx_strand_id
1 'polypeptide(L)'
;MSESSFATFIETDCFHFRRRLKKIREQIDCVYRHLKHLCDILEENDSDEAHDMNPDSIRIDESNELLHGMREFFQQSTYEEQVRLMTIAPDNWGRIAIAQWFGASDHQARQSIILRRDRGVLTFPEYTRENKFLDEDTVQSVIKFYLQDG
;
A
#
# COMPACT_ATOMS: atom_id res chain seq x y z
N MET A 1 7.86 -44.42 -37.99
CA MET A 1 7.14 -44.10 -36.74
C MET A 1 5.67 -44.26 -37.05
N SER A 2 5.00 -45.24 -36.42
CA SER A 2 3.63 -45.62 -36.73
C SER A 2 2.63 -44.65 -36.09
N GLU A 3 1.51 -44.39 -36.78
CA GLU A 3 0.38 -43.55 -36.31
C GLU A 3 -0.17 -44.00 -34.93
N SER A 4 -0.01 -45.29 -34.62
CA SER A 4 -0.33 -45.88 -33.31
C SER A 4 0.43 -45.26 -32.14
N SER A 5 1.64 -44.72 -32.34
CA SER A 5 2.45 -44.13 -31.27
C SER A 5 2.05 -42.69 -30.94
N PHE A 6 1.36 -42.00 -31.86
CA PHE A 6 0.96 -40.60 -31.69
C PHE A 6 -0.41 -40.51 -31.00
N ALA A 7 -1.33 -41.44 -31.31
CA ALA A 7 -2.63 -41.55 -30.65
C ALA A 7 -2.49 -41.85 -29.14
N THR A 8 -1.59 -42.77 -28.77
CA THR A 8 -1.32 -43.09 -27.36
C THR A 8 -0.69 -41.92 -26.58
N PHE A 9 0.09 -41.07 -27.25
CA PHE A 9 0.71 -39.91 -26.62
C PHE A 9 -0.34 -38.83 -26.27
N ILE A 10 -1.26 -38.53 -27.19
CA ILE A 10 -2.35 -37.56 -26.98
C ILE A 10 -3.31 -38.04 -25.88
N GLU A 11 -3.66 -39.33 -25.85
CA GLU A 11 -4.54 -39.87 -24.79
C GLU A 11 -3.90 -39.78 -23.40
N THR A 12 -2.60 -40.03 -23.31
CA THR A 12 -1.86 -39.99 -22.03
C THR A 12 -1.78 -38.55 -21.50
N ASP A 13 -1.48 -37.57 -22.36
CA ASP A 13 -1.43 -36.16 -21.97
C ASP A 13 -2.80 -35.59 -21.60
N CYS A 14 -3.86 -35.95 -22.33
CA CYS A 14 -5.23 -35.59 -21.95
C CYS A 14 -5.64 -36.18 -20.60
N PHE A 15 -5.22 -37.42 -20.30
CA PHE A 15 -5.45 -38.05 -19.01
C PHE A 15 -4.72 -37.33 -17.87
N HIS A 16 -3.46 -36.96 -18.07
CA HIS A 16 -2.68 -36.20 -17.08
C HIS A 16 -3.24 -34.79 -16.85
N PHE A 17 -3.69 -34.12 -17.90
CA PHE A 17 -4.33 -32.81 -17.80
C PHE A 17 -5.65 -32.86 -17.02
N ARG A 18 -6.52 -33.83 -17.31
CA ARG A 18 -7.77 -34.06 -16.56
C ARG A 18 -7.50 -34.36 -15.08
N ARG A 19 -6.47 -35.16 -14.79
CA ARG A 19 -6.07 -35.48 -13.41
C ARG A 19 -5.56 -34.26 -12.65
N ARG A 20 -4.82 -33.37 -13.31
CA ARG A 20 -4.39 -32.09 -12.73
C ARG A 20 -5.56 -31.15 -12.46
N LEU A 21 -6.48 -31.01 -13.42
CA LEU A 21 -7.69 -30.20 -13.24
C LEU A 21 -8.56 -30.70 -12.07
N LYS A 22 -8.67 -32.02 -11.90
CA LYS A 22 -9.38 -32.62 -10.77
C LYS A 22 -8.75 -32.23 -9.42
N LYS A 23 -7.41 -32.31 -9.31
CA LYS A 23 -6.68 -31.90 -8.10
C LYS A 23 -6.85 -30.41 -7.80
N ILE A 24 -6.79 -29.55 -8.83
CA ILE A 24 -6.98 -28.11 -8.67
C ILE A 24 -8.40 -27.82 -8.18
N ARG A 25 -9.41 -28.48 -8.75
CA ARG A 25 -10.79 -28.37 -8.29
C ARG A 25 -10.96 -28.79 -6.83
N GLU A 26 -10.37 -29.91 -6.44
CA GLU A 26 -10.39 -30.39 -5.04
C GLU A 26 -9.72 -29.39 -4.07
N GLN A 27 -8.64 -28.73 -4.50
CA GLN A 27 -7.99 -27.68 -3.71
C GLN A 27 -8.87 -26.44 -3.58
N ILE A 28 -9.49 -25.99 -4.67
CA ILE A 28 -10.43 -24.87 -4.67
C ILE A 28 -11.63 -25.17 -3.74
N ASP A 29 -12.20 -26.37 -3.83
CA ASP A 29 -13.30 -26.81 -2.97
C ASP A 29 -12.89 -26.90 -1.49
N CYS A 30 -11.61 -27.16 -1.20
CA CYS A 30 -11.06 -27.13 0.15
C CYS A 30 -10.97 -25.69 0.70
N VAL A 31 -10.49 -24.76 -0.13
CA VAL A 31 -10.40 -23.34 0.22
C VAL A 31 -11.78 -22.75 0.46
N TYR A 32 -12.75 -23.03 -0.41
CA TYR A 32 -14.14 -22.55 -0.22
C TYR A 32 -14.77 -23.09 1.06
N ARG A 33 -14.51 -24.35 1.44
CA ARG A 33 -14.99 -24.90 2.71
C ARG A 33 -14.36 -24.21 3.91
N HIS A 34 -13.06 -23.92 3.87
CA HIS A 34 -12.40 -23.14 4.92
C HIS A 34 -12.95 -21.72 5.03
N LEU A 35 -13.12 -21.05 3.88
CA LEU A 35 -13.65 -19.69 3.86
C LEU A 35 -15.07 -19.65 4.41
N LYS A 36 -15.90 -20.62 4.02
CA LYS A 36 -17.27 -20.75 4.52
C LYS A 36 -17.30 -20.99 6.03
N HIS A 37 -16.48 -21.90 6.54
CA HIS A 37 -16.37 -22.14 7.98
C HIS A 37 -15.91 -20.90 8.76
N LEU A 38 -15.01 -20.10 8.20
CA LEU A 38 -14.61 -18.81 8.80
C LEU A 38 -15.75 -17.80 8.81
N CYS A 39 -16.53 -17.72 7.72
CA CYS A 39 -17.73 -16.88 7.68
C CYS A 39 -18.78 -17.34 8.71
N ASP A 40 -19.03 -18.65 8.80
CA ASP A 40 -19.99 -19.22 9.76
C ASP A 40 -19.55 -18.91 11.22
N ILE A 41 -18.25 -19.00 11.54
CA ILE A 41 -17.70 -18.58 12.85
C ILE A 41 -17.93 -17.08 13.12
N LEU A 42 -17.75 -16.24 12.10
CA LEU A 42 -17.93 -14.79 12.25
C LEU A 42 -19.41 -14.44 12.45
N GLU A 43 -20.32 -15.12 11.76
CA GLU A 43 -21.76 -14.92 11.90
C GLU A 43 -22.33 -15.44 13.23
N GLU A 44 -21.76 -16.51 13.81
CA GLU A 44 -22.15 -17.00 15.14
C GLU A 44 -21.75 -16.06 16.29
N ASN A 45 -20.75 -15.18 16.09
CA ASN A 45 -20.34 -14.20 17.12
C ASN A 45 -21.25 -12.96 17.21
N ASP A 46 -22.17 -12.77 16.26
CA ASP A 46 -23.07 -11.60 16.21
C ASP A 46 -24.43 -11.83 16.92
N SER A 47 -24.60 -12.99 17.57
CA SER A 47 -25.92 -13.46 18.02
C SER A 47 -26.01 -13.80 19.52
N ASP A 48 -25.46 -12.98 20.44
CA ASP A 48 -25.85 -13.04 21.85
C ASP A 48 -25.77 -11.64 22.53
N GLU A 49 -26.96 -11.13 22.86
CA GLU A 49 -27.30 -10.17 23.91
C GLU A 49 -26.27 -9.10 24.36
N ALA A 50 -26.48 -7.87 23.88
CA ALA A 50 -26.37 -6.60 24.62
C ALA A 50 -25.36 -6.53 25.79
N HIS A 51 -24.07 -6.53 25.48
CA HIS A 51 -23.12 -5.71 26.24
C HIS A 51 -22.12 -5.09 25.26
N ASP A 52 -22.24 -3.77 25.08
CA ASP A 52 -21.31 -2.92 24.37
C ASP A 52 -19.91 -3.01 25.02
N MET A 53 -19.10 -3.96 24.55
CA MET A 53 -17.68 -4.10 24.84
C MET A 53 -17.01 -4.63 23.58
N ASN A 54 -16.84 -3.75 22.59
CA ASN A 54 -15.92 -3.96 21.49
C ASN A 54 -14.50 -4.22 22.08
N PRO A 55 -13.94 -5.44 21.97
CA PRO A 55 -12.63 -5.77 22.54
C PRO A 55 -11.47 -5.04 21.83
N ASP A 56 -11.74 -4.42 20.67
CA ASP A 56 -10.80 -3.60 19.90
C ASP A 56 -11.09 -2.09 20.00
N SER A 57 -12.01 -1.67 20.89
CA SER A 57 -12.27 -0.26 21.14
C SER A 57 -11.16 0.32 22.03
N ILE A 58 -10.12 0.86 21.39
CA ILE A 58 -9.16 1.76 22.04
C ILE A 58 -9.95 2.78 22.86
N ARG A 59 -9.68 2.86 24.17
CA ARG A 59 -10.35 3.84 25.02
C ARG A 59 -9.97 5.24 24.53
N ILE A 60 -10.89 6.20 24.63
CA ILE A 60 -10.65 7.58 24.19
C ILE A 60 -9.37 8.15 24.84
N ASP A 61 -9.09 7.76 26.08
CA ASP A 61 -7.89 8.15 26.82
C ASP A 61 -6.59 7.57 26.20
N GLU A 62 -6.60 6.29 25.80
CA GLU A 62 -5.48 5.61 25.14
C GLU A 62 -5.23 6.19 23.73
N SER A 63 -6.30 6.56 23.02
CA SER A 63 -6.20 7.22 21.72
C SER A 63 -5.54 8.60 21.83
N ASN A 64 -5.91 9.38 22.85
CA ASN A 64 -5.31 10.68 23.11
C ASN A 64 -3.84 10.57 23.51
N GLU A 65 -3.49 9.58 24.33
CA GLU A 65 -2.11 9.31 24.72
C GLU A 65 -1.24 8.91 23.51
N LEU A 66 -1.75 8.04 22.64
CA LEU A 66 -1.08 7.66 21.39
C LEU A 66 -0.83 8.86 20.47
N LEU A 67 -1.84 9.73 20.30
CA LEU A 67 -1.72 10.94 19.48
C LEU A 67 -0.72 11.93 20.06
N HIS A 68 -0.65 12.05 21.40
CA HIS A 68 0.35 12.88 22.06
C HIS A 68 1.76 12.33 21.84
N GLY A 69 1.95 11.03 22.02
CA GLY A 69 3.21 10.35 21.75
C GLY A 69 3.67 10.53 20.30
N MET A 70 2.76 10.36 19.33
CA MET A 70 3.06 10.61 17.92
C MET A 70 3.52 12.04 17.65
N ARG A 71 2.94 13.03 18.34
CA ARG A 71 3.31 14.43 18.20
C ARG A 71 4.70 14.72 18.79
N GLU A 72 5.03 14.12 19.93
CA GLU A 72 6.36 14.22 20.52
C GLU A 72 7.42 13.57 19.63
N PHE A 73 7.14 12.35 19.12
CA PHE A 73 8.01 11.69 18.15
C PHE A 73 8.21 12.55 16.90
N PHE A 74 7.15 13.17 16.37
CA PHE A 74 7.22 14.04 15.21
C PHE A 74 8.20 15.21 15.41
N GLN A 75 8.20 15.84 16.59
CA GLN A 75 9.08 16.97 16.90
C GLN A 75 10.55 16.58 16.97
N GLN A 76 10.85 15.34 17.38
CA GLN A 76 12.22 14.81 17.49
C GLN A 76 12.69 14.12 16.20
N SER A 77 11.78 13.88 15.26
CA SER A 77 12.03 13.17 14.01
C SER A 77 12.78 14.02 12.99
N THR A 78 13.48 13.36 12.07
CA THR A 78 14.09 13.99 10.89
C THR A 78 13.02 14.50 9.92
N TYR A 79 13.41 15.37 8.99
CA TYR A 79 12.49 15.90 7.97
C TYR A 79 11.78 14.79 7.18
N GLU A 80 12.50 13.73 6.85
CA GLU A 80 11.97 12.60 6.06
C GLU A 80 10.91 11.83 6.84
N GLU A 81 11.21 11.54 8.11
CA GLU A 81 10.32 10.88 9.05
C GLU A 81 9.10 11.74 9.36
N GLN A 82 9.24 13.06 9.48
CA GLN A 82 8.12 13.98 9.63
C GLN A 82 7.16 13.87 8.45
N VAL A 83 7.66 13.97 7.21
CA VAL A 83 6.84 13.83 6.00
C VAL A 83 6.14 12.47 5.96
N ARG A 84 6.85 11.40 6.35
CA ARG A 84 6.29 10.05 6.47
C ARG A 84 5.19 9.97 7.53
N LEU A 85 5.39 10.49 8.73
CA LEU A 85 4.41 10.45 9.82
C LEU A 85 3.12 11.21 9.47
N MET A 86 3.23 12.34 8.77
CA MET A 86 2.06 13.12 8.32
C MET A 86 1.17 12.38 7.33
N THR A 87 1.63 11.29 6.71
CA THR A 87 0.77 10.47 5.82
C THR A 87 -0.32 9.73 6.59
N ILE A 88 -0.22 9.60 7.92
CA ILE A 88 -1.27 8.98 8.76
C ILE A 88 -2.49 9.91 8.92
N ALA A 89 -2.35 11.19 8.59
CA ALA A 89 -3.47 12.12 8.70
C ALA A 89 -4.72 11.58 7.97
N PRO A 90 -5.94 11.90 8.44
CA PRO A 90 -7.15 11.52 7.75
C PRO A 90 -7.18 11.99 6.28
N ASP A 91 -7.88 11.25 5.42
CA ASP A 91 -7.96 11.59 3.98
C ASP A 91 -8.78 12.85 3.70
N ASN A 92 -9.74 13.16 4.57
CA ASN A 92 -10.54 14.39 4.50
C ASN A 92 -9.77 15.64 4.97
N TRP A 93 -8.56 15.48 5.53
CA TRP A 93 -7.75 16.63 5.95
C TRP A 93 -7.03 17.25 4.77
N GLY A 94 -7.29 18.55 4.58
CA GLY A 94 -6.52 19.38 3.67
C GLY A 94 -5.15 19.74 4.24
N ARG A 95 -4.27 20.20 3.35
CA ARG A 95 -2.90 20.65 3.67
C ARG A 95 -2.80 21.57 4.90
N ILE A 96 -3.71 22.54 5.02
CA ILE A 96 -3.72 23.51 6.13
C ILE A 96 -3.99 22.80 7.46
N ALA A 97 -4.97 21.89 7.50
CA ALA A 97 -5.32 21.15 8.71
C ALA A 97 -4.15 20.26 9.17
N ILE A 98 -3.49 19.57 8.24
CA ILE A 98 -2.31 18.75 8.52
C ILE A 98 -1.17 19.61 9.08
N ALA A 99 -0.84 20.72 8.40
CA ALA A 99 0.23 21.61 8.81
C ALA A 99 0.00 22.18 10.22
N GLN A 100 -1.24 22.61 10.52
CA GLN A 100 -1.59 23.15 11.83
C GLN A 100 -1.54 22.10 12.94
N TRP A 101 -2.07 20.89 12.69
CA TRP A 101 -2.11 19.85 13.72
C TRP A 101 -0.70 19.34 14.07
N PHE A 102 0.12 19.05 13.06
CA PHE A 102 1.49 18.58 13.25
C PHE A 102 2.48 19.70 13.57
N GLY A 103 2.13 20.97 13.37
CA GLY A 103 3.05 22.10 13.51
C GLY A 103 4.13 22.14 12.42
N ALA A 104 3.80 21.62 11.23
CA ALA A 104 4.71 21.49 10.10
C ALA A 104 4.58 22.66 9.11
N SER A 105 5.55 22.79 8.21
CA SER A 105 5.42 23.74 7.10
C SER A 105 4.37 23.29 6.07
N ASP A 106 3.76 24.26 5.40
CA ASP A 106 2.79 24.03 4.31
C ASP A 106 3.39 23.15 3.19
N HIS A 107 4.69 23.31 2.92
CA HIS A 107 5.42 22.47 1.97
C HIS A 107 5.47 21.02 2.42
N GLN A 108 5.86 20.74 3.67
CA GLN A 108 5.91 19.38 4.21
C GLN A 108 4.54 18.69 4.19
N ALA A 109 3.48 19.40 4.58
CA ALA A 109 2.12 18.87 4.52
C ALA A 109 1.67 18.58 3.09
N ARG A 110 2.12 19.37 2.10
CA ARG A 110 1.88 19.05 0.68
C ARG A 110 2.63 17.79 0.25
N GLN A 111 3.90 17.67 0.65
CA GLN A 111 4.72 16.51 0.32
C GLN A 111 4.12 15.22 0.90
N SER A 112 3.61 15.25 2.13
CA SER A 112 3.00 14.06 2.75
C SER A 112 1.70 13.65 2.04
N ILE A 113 0.86 14.60 1.61
CA ILE A 113 -0.35 14.28 0.82
C ILE A 113 0.02 13.60 -0.51
N ILE A 114 1.03 14.13 -1.21
CA ILE A 114 1.51 13.54 -2.47
C ILE A 114 2.07 12.14 -2.21
N LEU A 115 2.93 12.00 -1.20
CA LEU A 115 3.54 10.72 -0.83
C LEU A 115 2.48 9.67 -0.48
N ARG A 116 1.46 10.05 0.30
CA ARG A 116 0.34 9.18 0.64
C ARG A 116 -0.44 8.73 -0.58
N ARG A 117 -0.75 9.67 -1.48
CA ARG A 117 -1.48 9.39 -2.72
C ARG A 117 -0.72 8.44 -3.64
N ASP A 118 0.59 8.66 -3.78
CA ASP A 118 1.38 7.95 -4.78
C ASP A 118 1.91 6.61 -4.27
N ARG A 119 2.21 6.52 -2.96
CA ARG A 119 2.91 5.37 -2.38
C ARG A 119 2.27 4.78 -1.11
N GLY A 120 1.23 5.40 -0.58
CA GLY A 120 0.52 4.93 0.61
C GLY A 120 1.00 5.53 1.93
N VAL A 121 0.36 5.08 3.01
CA VAL A 121 0.59 5.55 4.38
C VAL A 121 1.89 4.95 4.94
N LEU A 122 2.64 5.76 5.67
CA LEU A 122 3.94 5.42 6.29
C LEU A 122 5.00 4.92 5.30
N THR A 123 4.93 5.35 4.05
CA THR A 123 5.98 5.07 3.06
C THR A 123 7.16 6.04 3.26
N PHE A 124 8.37 5.58 2.98
CA PHE A 124 9.56 6.43 3.02
C PHE A 124 9.58 7.36 1.80
N PRO A 125 9.78 8.67 2.00
CA PRO A 125 10.01 9.58 0.89
C PRO A 125 11.37 9.27 0.26
N GLU A 126 11.38 8.99 -1.05
CA GLU A 126 12.63 8.91 -1.80
C GLU A 126 13.06 10.33 -2.17
N TYR A 127 13.99 10.87 -1.38
CA TYR A 127 14.76 12.02 -1.82
C TYR A 127 15.92 11.49 -2.63
N THR A 128 15.66 11.19 -3.90
CA THR A 128 16.76 11.04 -4.85
C THR A 128 17.47 12.39 -4.93
N ARG A 129 18.59 12.54 -4.21
CA ARG A 129 19.68 13.45 -4.58
C ARG A 129 20.36 12.96 -5.87
N GLU A 130 19.62 12.30 -6.73
CA GLU A 130 20.10 11.95 -8.04
C GLU A 130 20.29 13.25 -8.78
N ASN A 131 21.40 13.34 -9.51
CA ASN A 131 21.59 14.35 -10.51
C ASN A 131 20.41 14.28 -11.46
N LYS A 132 19.36 15.08 -11.23
CA LYS A 132 18.27 15.23 -12.18
C LYS A 132 18.94 15.68 -13.46
N PHE A 133 18.89 14.81 -14.47
CA PHE A 133 19.33 15.18 -15.80
C PHE A 133 18.58 16.44 -16.20
N LEU A 134 19.31 17.45 -16.64
CA LEU A 134 18.71 18.65 -17.18
C LEU A 134 17.84 18.23 -18.36
N ASP A 135 16.68 18.86 -18.47
CA ASP A 135 15.82 18.67 -19.62
C ASP A 135 16.56 19.07 -20.90
N GLU A 136 16.36 18.31 -21.97
CA GLU A 136 17.12 18.48 -23.22
C GLU A 136 16.96 19.91 -23.77
N ASP A 137 15.78 20.51 -23.63
CA ASP A 137 15.51 21.90 -24.03
C ASP A 137 16.39 22.91 -23.26
N THR A 138 16.66 22.62 -21.99
CA THR A 138 17.54 23.44 -21.15
C THR A 138 18.99 23.29 -21.57
N VAL A 139 19.43 22.06 -21.88
CA VAL A 139 20.78 21.77 -22.39
C VAL A 139 21.01 22.47 -23.73
N GLN A 140 20.06 22.38 -24.66
CA GLN A 140 20.14 23.03 -25.97
C GLN A 140 20.17 24.55 -25.86
N SER A 141 19.43 25.12 -24.91
CA SER A 141 19.45 26.57 -24.66
C SER A 141 20.82 27.04 -24.16
N VAL A 142 21.47 26.29 -23.26
CA VAL A 142 22.84 26.59 -22.79
C VAL A 142 23.86 26.45 -23.91
N ILE A 143 23.78 25.39 -24.71
CA ILE A 143 24.67 25.18 -25.86
C ILE A 143 24.53 26.34 -26.86
N LYS A 144 23.29 26.72 -27.19
CA LYS A 144 23.01 27.81 -28.12
C LYS A 144 23.56 29.16 -27.63
N PHE A 145 23.45 29.43 -26.33
CA PHE A 145 24.01 30.65 -25.73
C PHE A 145 25.52 30.76 -25.96
N TYR A 146 26.28 29.69 -25.68
CA TYR A 146 27.74 29.70 -25.87
C TYR A 146 28.19 29.67 -27.34
N LEU A 147 27.35 29.20 -28.26
CA LEU A 147 27.64 29.19 -29.69
C LEU A 147 27.27 30.49 -30.42
N GLN A 148 26.49 31.38 -29.79
CA GLN A 148 26.11 32.67 -30.38
C GLN A 148 27.02 33.83 -29.93
N ASP A 149 27.70 33.70 -28.79
CA ASP A 149 28.58 34.72 -28.21
C ASP A 149 30.09 34.47 -28.45
N GLY A 150 30.45 33.47 -29.27
CA GLY A 150 31.83 33.15 -29.69
C GLY A 150 32.07 33.38 -31.17
#